data_AF-A0A4Q3Y8B9-F1
#
_entry.id   AF-A0A4Q3Y8B9-F1
#
_cell.length_a   1.000
_cell.length_b   1.000
_cell.length_c   1.000
_cell.angle_alpha   90.00
_cell.angle_beta   90.00
_cell.angle_gamma   90.00
#
_symmetry.space_group_name_H-M   'P 1'
#
loop_
_entity.id
_entity.type
_entity.pdbx_description
1 polymer ?
#
loop_
_entity_poly.entity_id
_entity_poly.type
_entity_poly.pdbx_seq_one_letter_code
_entity_poly.pdbx_strand_id
1 'polypeptide(L)'
;MKLLGFLEGRWSGTAPDGSIFYEAYDRPDAFTLRSRRYKDARFAEETDGSVVSLKNGQITSTWGKYVWRATGVSDGFASFEPVNAPSAFAWRRIDADTVEVTQKWTDEKGLVQSYALELRRVR
;
A
#
# COMPACT_ATOMS: atom_id res chain seq x y z
N MET A 1 5.53 8.64 10.82
CA MET A 1 5.84 8.08 9.47
C MET A 1 7.05 7.13 9.44
N LYS A 2 8.07 7.31 10.30
CA LYS A 2 9.27 6.44 10.36
C LYS A 2 8.99 4.92 10.36
N LEU A 3 7.95 4.47 11.06
CA LEU A 3 7.56 3.05 11.14
C LEU A 3 7.15 2.44 9.79
N LEU A 4 6.75 3.26 8.81
CA LEU A 4 6.43 2.82 7.44
C LEU A 4 7.67 2.80 6.51
N GLY A 5 8.87 3.06 7.03
CA GLY A 5 10.09 3.11 6.21
C GLY A 5 10.45 1.80 5.53
N PHE A 6 9.93 0.67 6.01
CA PHE A 6 10.14 -0.63 5.36
C PHE A 6 9.55 -0.71 3.95
N LEU A 7 8.59 0.15 3.62
CA LEU A 7 7.97 0.22 2.29
C LEU A 7 8.82 1.01 1.30
N GLU A 8 9.74 1.88 1.74
CA GLU A 8 10.47 2.75 0.82
C GLU A 8 11.28 1.96 -0.21
N GLY A 9 11.21 2.43 -1.45
CA GLY A 9 11.87 1.82 -2.59
C GLY A 9 10.91 1.44 -3.72
N ARG A 10 11.44 0.67 -4.66
CA ARG A 10 10.76 0.21 -5.87
C ARG A 10 10.42 -1.25 -5.74
N TRP A 11 9.24 -1.61 -6.21
CA TRP A 11 8.65 -2.93 -6.04
C TRP A 11 7.96 -3.38 -7.31
N SER A 12 7.94 -4.70 -7.52
CA SER A 12 7.09 -5.36 -8.48
C SER A 12 6.15 -6.33 -7.75
N GLY A 13 4.95 -6.50 -8.26
CA GLY A 13 4.02 -7.51 -7.78
C GLY A 13 3.33 -8.20 -8.95
N THR A 14 2.72 -9.34 -8.66
CA THR A 14 1.93 -10.11 -9.62
C THR A 14 0.46 -10.00 -9.26
N ALA A 15 -0.34 -9.46 -10.18
CA ALA A 15 -1.79 -9.37 -10.03
C ALA A 15 -2.45 -10.75 -10.18
N PRO A 16 -3.73 -10.93 -9.77
CA PRO A 16 -4.42 -12.21 -9.88
C PRO A 16 -4.50 -12.78 -11.30
N ASP A 17 -4.45 -11.93 -12.32
CA ASP A 17 -4.44 -12.31 -13.74
C ASP A 17 -3.04 -12.70 -14.26
N GLY A 18 -2.02 -12.69 -13.40
CA GLY A 18 -0.63 -13.00 -13.73
C GLY A 18 0.15 -11.80 -14.28
N SER A 19 -0.49 -10.65 -14.51
CA SER A 19 0.21 -9.46 -14.97
C SER A 19 1.15 -8.89 -13.90
N ILE A 20 2.30 -8.38 -14.35
CA ILE A 20 3.25 -7.71 -13.47
C ILE A 20 2.88 -6.24 -13.40
N PHE A 21 2.89 -5.70 -12.18
CA PHE A 21 2.78 -4.26 -11.95
C PHE A 21 3.99 -3.75 -11.19
N TYR A 22 4.20 -2.43 -11.25
CA TYR A 22 5.31 -1.76 -10.60
C TYR A 22 4.81 -0.65 -9.69
N GLU A 23 5.36 -0.58 -8.49
CA GLU A 23 5.07 0.47 -7.51
C GLU A 23 6.35 1.05 -6.92
N ALA A 24 6.35 2.33 -6.58
CA ALA A 24 7.39 2.92 -5.76
C ALA A 24 6.79 3.67 -4.58
N TYR A 25 7.47 3.56 -3.44
CA TYR A 25 7.16 4.29 -2.24
C TYR A 25 8.30 5.24 -1.90
N ASP A 26 7.97 6.49 -1.65
CA ASP A 26 8.93 7.49 -1.20
C ASP A 26 8.34 8.37 -0.08
N ARG A 27 9.25 8.95 0.69
CA ARG A 27 8.91 9.86 1.77
C ARG A 27 9.35 11.29 1.39
N PRO A 28 8.46 12.12 0.81
CA PRO A 28 8.82 13.50 0.47
C PRO A 28 9.06 14.37 1.71
N ASP A 29 8.46 14.03 2.86
CA ASP A 29 8.62 14.74 4.13
C ASP A 29 8.36 13.83 5.34
N ALA A 30 8.58 14.32 6.56
CA ALA A 30 8.47 13.53 7.80
C ALA A 30 7.06 12.98 8.10
N PHE A 31 6.02 13.50 7.44
CA PHE A 31 4.61 13.22 7.69
C PHE A 31 3.91 12.55 6.51
N THR A 32 4.59 12.36 5.39
CA THR A 32 3.97 11.85 4.15
C THR A 32 4.75 10.66 3.60
N LEU A 33 4.05 9.59 3.26
CA LEU A 33 4.54 8.51 2.40
C LEU A 33 3.67 8.50 1.14
N ARG A 34 4.30 8.56 -0.04
CA ARG A 34 3.59 8.42 -1.32
C ARG A 34 3.78 7.00 -1.84
N SER A 35 2.72 6.43 -2.40
CA SER A 35 2.75 5.24 -3.24
C SER A 35 2.41 5.66 -4.66
N ARG A 36 3.14 5.15 -5.64
CA ARG A 36 2.90 5.41 -7.06
C ARG A 36 3.01 4.15 -7.87
N ARG A 37 2.07 3.95 -8.78
CA ARG A 37 2.07 2.91 -9.80
C ARG A 37 2.77 3.40 -11.04
N TYR A 38 3.49 2.50 -11.70
CA TYR A 38 4.21 2.78 -12.94
C TYR A 38 3.84 1.78 -14.00
N LYS A 39 3.91 2.24 -15.25
CA LYS A 39 3.65 1.42 -16.44
C LYS A 39 4.63 0.26 -16.59
N ASP A 40 5.89 0.47 -16.23
CA ASP A 40 6.95 -0.53 -16.37
C ASP A 40 8.08 -0.35 -15.34
N ALA A 41 9.04 -1.28 -15.38
CA ALA A 41 10.19 -1.35 -14.47
C ALA A 41 11.18 -0.17 -14.59
N ARG A 42 10.97 0.78 -15.51
CA ARG A 42 11.83 1.98 -15.63
C ARG A 42 11.42 3.07 -14.65
N PHE A 43 10.22 2.98 -14.06
CA PHE A 43 9.68 3.95 -13.09
C PHE A 43 9.67 5.40 -13.63
N ALA A 44 9.35 5.56 -14.92
CA ALA A 44 9.36 6.86 -15.61
C ALA A 44 7.96 7.45 -15.81
N GLU A 45 6.96 6.62 -16.09
CA GLU A 45 5.58 7.03 -16.40
C GLU A 45 4.65 6.57 -15.27
N GLU A 46 4.24 7.51 -14.42
CA GLU A 46 3.29 7.28 -13.34
C GLU A 46 1.87 7.07 -13.91
N THR A 47 1.17 6.06 -13.41
CA THR A 47 -0.18 5.72 -13.88
C THR A 47 -1.24 5.93 -12.80
N ASP A 48 -0.87 5.83 -11.53
CA ASP A 48 -1.76 5.99 -10.39
C ASP A 48 -0.96 6.23 -9.10
N GLY A 49 -1.61 6.57 -8.00
CA GLY A 49 -0.92 6.69 -6.71
C GLY A 49 -1.81 7.04 -5.52
N SER A 50 -1.33 6.71 -4.33
CA SER A 50 -1.97 7.04 -3.06
C SER A 50 -1.01 7.78 -2.14
N VAL A 51 -1.56 8.50 -1.16
CA VAL A 51 -0.78 9.26 -0.19
C VAL A 51 -1.17 8.83 1.22
N VAL A 52 -0.20 8.41 2.00
CA VAL A 52 -0.34 8.17 3.44
C VAL A 52 0.18 9.40 4.18
N SER A 53 -0.67 10.04 4.98
CA SER A 53 -0.33 11.25 5.74
C SER A 53 -0.51 11.05 7.24
N LEU A 54 0.37 11.64 8.05
CA LEU A 54 0.21 11.80 9.49
C LEU A 54 -0.24 13.23 9.79
N LYS A 55 -1.49 13.41 10.23
CA LYS A 55 -2.05 14.70 10.62
C LYS A 55 -2.78 14.57 11.95
N ASN A 56 -2.51 15.46 12.90
CA ASN A 56 -3.14 15.49 14.23
C ASN A 56 -3.10 14.12 14.95
N GLY A 57 -1.96 13.41 14.86
CA GLY A 57 -1.79 12.09 15.47
C GLY A 57 -2.47 10.93 14.72
N GLN A 58 -3.20 11.20 13.63
CA GLN A 58 -3.89 10.19 12.84
C GLN A 58 -3.14 9.92 11.54
N ILE A 59 -2.96 8.64 11.23
CA ILE A 59 -2.42 8.19 9.94
C ILE A 59 -3.59 7.83 9.04
N THR A 60 -3.67 8.46 7.86
CA THR A 60 -4.68 8.17 6.84
C THR A 60 -4.01 7.87 5.50
N SER A 61 -4.63 7.00 4.70
CA SER A 61 -4.28 6.83 3.29
C SER A 61 -5.38 7.45 2.43
N THR A 62 -5.01 8.10 1.33
CA THR A 62 -5.95 8.70 0.38
C THR A 62 -5.62 8.33 -1.05
N TRP A 63 -6.64 7.94 -1.81
CA TRP A 63 -6.56 7.67 -3.25
C TRP A 63 -7.81 8.23 -3.94
N GLY A 64 -7.64 9.30 -4.74
CA GLY A 64 -8.77 10.04 -5.28
C GLY A 64 -9.74 10.49 -4.18
N LYS A 65 -10.99 10.01 -4.23
CA LYS A 65 -12.03 10.28 -3.21
C LYS A 65 -12.00 9.32 -2.00
N TYR A 66 -11.23 8.24 -2.10
CA TYR A 66 -11.20 7.17 -1.11
C TYR A 66 -10.23 7.49 0.02
N VAL A 67 -10.65 7.19 1.24
CA VAL A 67 -9.93 7.44 2.47
C VAL A 67 -9.95 6.18 3.33
N TRP A 68 -8.78 5.87 3.87
CA TRP A 68 -8.59 4.84 4.88
C TRP A 68 -7.94 5.44 6.10
N ARG A 69 -8.22 4.85 7.26
CA ARG A 69 -7.61 5.20 8.54
C ARG A 69 -6.76 4.04 9.02
N ALA A 70 -5.54 4.34 9.44
CA ALA A 70 -4.68 3.33 10.02
C ALA A 70 -5.28 2.79 11.33
N THR A 71 -5.24 1.47 11.50
CA THR A 71 -5.69 0.77 12.72
C THR A 71 -4.55 0.11 13.48
N GLY A 72 -3.40 -0.06 12.84
CA GLY A 72 -2.18 -0.55 13.47
C GLY A 72 -0.97 -0.15 12.64
N VAL A 73 0.08 0.35 13.30
CA VAL A 73 1.36 0.66 12.66
C VAL A 73 2.49 0.29 13.61
N SER A 74 3.39 -0.56 13.16
CA SER A 74 4.61 -0.97 13.85
C SER A 74 5.74 -1.16 12.85
N ASP A 75 6.96 -1.50 13.30
CA ASP A 75 8.03 -1.81 12.36
C ASP A 75 7.70 -3.07 11.56
N GLY A 76 7.68 -2.94 10.23
CA GLY A 76 7.35 -4.02 9.31
C GLY A 76 5.86 -4.34 9.19
N PHE A 77 4.96 -3.56 9.77
CA PHE A 77 3.52 -3.79 9.64
C PHE A 77 2.71 -2.50 9.64
N ALA A 78 1.69 -2.43 8.79
CA ALA A 78 0.68 -1.39 8.88
C ALA A 78 -0.67 -1.85 8.29
N SER A 79 -1.77 -1.57 9.00
CA SER A 79 -3.13 -1.91 8.58
C SER A 79 -4.03 -0.68 8.52
N PHE A 80 -4.95 -0.68 7.57
CA PHE A 80 -5.83 0.42 7.22
C PHE A 80 -7.25 -0.07 7.00
N GLU A 81 -8.20 0.52 7.72
CA GLU A 81 -9.63 0.25 7.56
C GLU A 81 -10.29 1.37 6.73
N PRO A 82 -11.29 1.03 5.90
CA PRO A 82 -11.98 2.01 5.08
C PRO A 82 -12.73 3.02 5.95
N VAL A 83 -12.61 4.30 5.60
CA VAL A 83 -13.54 5.34 6.05
C VAL A 83 -14.68 5.47 5.03
N ASN A 84 -14.33 5.51 3.75
CA ASN A 84 -15.27 5.58 2.63
C ASN A 84 -14.74 4.82 1.40
N ALA A 85 -14.01 3.73 1.61
CA ALA A 85 -13.35 2.93 0.59
C ALA A 85 -13.92 1.50 0.52
N PRO A 86 -13.77 0.77 -0.60
CA PRO A 86 -14.42 -0.53 -0.78
C PRO A 86 -13.76 -1.69 -0.03
N SER A 87 -12.51 -1.52 0.42
CA SER A 87 -11.71 -2.58 1.04
C SER A 87 -10.85 -2.03 2.17
N ALA A 88 -10.46 -2.90 3.10
CA ALA A 88 -9.34 -2.69 4.01
C ALA A 88 -8.05 -3.26 3.40
N PHE A 89 -6.89 -2.78 3.83
CA PHE A 89 -5.62 -3.35 3.42
C PHE A 89 -4.57 -3.31 4.53
N ALA A 90 -3.57 -4.19 4.42
CA ALA A 90 -2.42 -4.21 5.30
C ALA A 90 -1.13 -4.57 4.55
N TRP A 91 -0.02 -3.96 4.98
CA TRP A 91 1.33 -4.33 4.60
C TRP A 91 1.99 -5.12 5.73
N ARG A 92 2.75 -6.15 5.37
CA ARG A 92 3.58 -6.93 6.28
C ARG A 92 4.93 -7.24 5.64
N ARG A 93 6.03 -6.80 6.25
CA ARG A 93 7.39 -7.17 5.83
C ARG A 93 7.60 -8.66 6.06
N ILE A 94 7.99 -9.38 5.01
CA ILE A 94 8.41 -10.79 5.11
C ILE A 94 9.91 -10.83 5.35
N ASP A 95 10.68 -10.13 4.51
CA ASP A 95 12.13 -10.00 4.61
C ASP A 95 12.59 -8.62 4.09
N ALA A 96 13.89 -8.41 3.85
CA ALA A 96 14.44 -7.13 3.41
C ALA A 96 13.97 -6.70 1.99
N ASP A 97 13.70 -7.68 1.13
CA ASP A 97 13.37 -7.52 -0.28
C ASP A 97 11.94 -7.98 -0.62
N THR A 98 11.15 -8.38 0.38
CA THR A 98 9.77 -8.89 0.20
C THR A 98 8.79 -8.30 1.21
N VAL A 99 7.66 -7.79 0.72
CA VAL A 99 6.52 -7.32 1.52
C VAL A 99 5.24 -7.98 1.03
N GLU A 100 4.41 -8.46 1.94
CA GLU A 100 3.06 -8.92 1.63
C GLU A 100 2.06 -7.76 1.73
N VAL A 101 1.15 -7.68 0.76
CA VAL A 101 -0.02 -6.80 0.78
C VAL A 101 -1.25 -7.68 0.87
N THR A 102 -2.02 -7.53 1.94
CA THR A 102 -3.32 -8.19 2.09
C THR A 102 -4.42 -7.17 1.88
N GLN A 103 -5.39 -7.47 1.03
CA GLN A 103 -6.66 -6.75 0.94
C GLN A 103 -7.79 -7.61 1.54
N LYS A 104 -8.76 -6.94 2.16
CA LYS A 104 -9.98 -7.55 2.70
C LYS A 104 -11.18 -6.70 2.28
N TRP A 105 -12.24 -7.33 1.80
CA TRP A 105 -13.46 -6.64 1.40
C TRP A 105 -14.67 -7.51 1.69
N THR A 106 -15.85 -6.91 1.63
CA THR A 106 -17.12 -7.63 1.71
C THR A 106 -17.73 -7.68 0.31
N ASP A 107 -18.12 -8.87 -0.15
CA ASP A 107 -18.78 -9.02 -1.45
C ASP A 107 -20.27 -8.63 -1.40
N GLU A 108 -20.93 -8.67 -2.55
CA GLU A 108 -22.35 -8.32 -2.70
C GLU A 108 -23.30 -9.19 -1.86
N LYS A 109 -22.84 -10.36 -1.40
CA LYS A 109 -23.61 -11.29 -0.55
C LYS A 109 -23.34 -11.07 0.94
N GLY A 110 -22.52 -10.08 1.30
CA GLY A 110 -22.14 -9.81 2.69
C GLY A 110 -21.03 -10.72 3.21
N LEU A 111 -20.37 -11.51 2.36
CA LEU A 111 -19.30 -12.41 2.77
C LEU A 111 -17.95 -11.70 2.77
N VAL A 112 -17.15 -11.95 3.80
CA VAL A 112 -15.80 -11.42 3.91
C VAL A 112 -14.88 -12.19 2.98
N GLN A 113 -14.19 -11.45 2.12
CA GLN A 113 -13.19 -11.93 1.18
C GLN A 113 -11.82 -11.37 1.56
N SER A 114 -10.76 -12.08 1.18
CA SER A 114 -9.39 -11.61 1.34
C SER A 114 -8.48 -12.12 0.23
N TYR A 115 -7.51 -11.30 -0.14
CA TYR A 115 -6.46 -11.67 -1.08
C TYR A 115 -5.12 -11.11 -0.60
N ALA A 116 -4.09 -11.94 -0.64
CA ALA A 116 -2.73 -11.54 -0.31
C ALA A 116 -1.83 -11.71 -1.55
N LEU A 117 -0.95 -10.73 -1.77
CA LEU A 117 0.09 -10.79 -2.79
C LEU A 117 1.43 -10.36 -2.21
N GLU A 118 2.50 -10.78 -2.85
CA GLU A 118 3.85 -10.34 -2.51
C GLU A 118 4.31 -9.23 -3.46
N LEU A 119 4.97 -8.25 -2.88
CA LEU A 119 5.79 -7.25 -3.54
C LEU A 119 7.24 -7.63 -3.36
N ARG A 120 8.00 -7.67 -4.47
CA ARG A 120 9.43 -7.96 -4.49
C ARG A 120 10.20 -6.70 -4.87
N ARG A 121 11.31 -6.44 -4.17
CA ARG A 121 12.12 -5.25 -4.41
C ARG A 121 12.74 -5.28 -5.80
N VAL A 122 12.65 -4.16 -6.51
CA VAL A 122 13.30 -3.95 -7.81
C VAL A 122 14.56 -3.13 -7.56
N ARG A 123 15.72 -3.65 -8.00
CA ARG A 123 17.03 -3.03 -7.85
C ARG A 123 17.40 -2.21 -9.08
#